data_AF-A0A0F9C0T0-F1
#
_entry.id   AF-A0A0F9C0T0-F1
#
_cell.length_a   1.000
_cell.length_b   1.000
_cell.length_c   1.000
_cell.angle_alpha   90.00
_cell.angle_beta   90.00
_cell.angle_gamma   90.00
#
_symmetry.space_group_name_H-M   'P 1'
#
loop_
_entity.id
_entity.type
_entity.pdbx_description
1 polymer ?
#
loop_
_entity_poly.entity_id
_entity_poly.type
_entity_poly.pdbx_seq_one_letter_code
_entity_poly.pdbx_strand_id
1 'polypeptide(L)'
;MKKNILIGGIAVVIAIGITTGFIVVPMLTQTQTTDVREPSWPWPTYGWITSTPEEQNMSSSILTDMEFYILSEEIPIDSITIIKNGYLVYEEYYKDYLINPDKNFTTTWVLHDNTQKHYIWSCTKSIISLLIGIAIDHGFIDNTSQTFYEFFPERWNATYDARKLNITIEHLLRMESGMSGATAPPYPPVYGYDYLQRLLAIPLFQSPGDPYEVTWDSYTSAGVTLLSAILNRTTGRLTWDFAQEYLFDPLGIPKENMRWGNTSNIEPYNLTINYGGSSIAMYPQDLAKIGYLCLNNGTWDGTQIVSSDWIE
;
A
#
# COMPACT_ATOMS: atom_id res chain seq x y z
N MET A 1 -25.68 18.58 2.47
CA MET A 1 -27.01 18.84 3.07
C MET A 1 -27.34 17.70 4.03
N LYS A 2 -27.27 17.99 5.34
CA LYS A 2 -27.70 17.09 6.42
C LYS A 2 -29.23 16.99 6.42
N LYS A 3 -29.78 15.80 6.69
CA LYS A 3 -31.18 15.62 7.11
C LYS A 3 -31.20 14.96 8.50
N ASN A 4 -31.40 15.82 9.49
CA ASN A 4 -32.31 15.79 10.66
C ASN A 4 -33.03 14.43 10.96
N ILE A 5 -33.44 14.03 12.17
CA ILE A 5 -34.24 14.71 13.22
C ILE A 5 -34.28 13.79 14.48
N LEU A 6 -34.30 14.34 15.71
CA LEU A 6 -35.29 13.91 16.72
C LEU A 6 -35.72 15.10 17.61
N ILE A 7 -37.03 15.23 17.79
CA ILE A 7 -37.75 16.27 18.53
C ILE A 7 -38.30 15.65 19.83
N GLY A 8 -38.25 16.40 20.93
CA GLY A 8 -39.02 16.14 22.16
C GLY A 8 -39.40 17.45 22.84
N GLY A 9 -40.71 17.68 23.00
CA GLY A 9 -41.33 18.95 23.42
C GLY A 9 -41.59 19.14 24.92
N ILE A 10 -42.18 20.31 25.21
CA ILE A 10 -42.18 21.13 26.44
C ILE A 10 -43.22 20.72 27.51
N ALA A 11 -42.94 21.03 28.78
CA ALA A 11 -43.95 21.55 29.72
C ALA A 11 -43.32 22.47 30.80
N VAL A 12 -43.85 23.69 30.95
CA VAL A 12 -43.61 24.61 32.08
C VAL A 12 -44.87 24.64 32.94
N VAL A 13 -44.75 24.42 34.25
CA VAL A 13 -45.77 24.80 35.25
C VAL A 13 -45.10 25.41 36.48
N ILE A 14 -45.78 26.43 37.01
CA ILE A 14 -45.39 27.48 37.95
C ILE A 14 -45.25 26.99 39.41
N ALA A 15 -44.41 27.72 40.15
CA ALA A 15 -43.97 27.53 41.53
C ALA A 15 -45.03 27.63 42.64
N ILE A 16 -44.82 26.88 43.74
CA ILE A 16 -45.20 27.25 45.13
C ILE A 16 -44.08 26.75 46.07
N GLY A 17 -43.57 27.65 46.91
CA GLY A 17 -42.38 27.42 47.74
C GLY A 17 -42.60 26.66 49.04
N ILE A 18 -41.49 26.20 49.63
CA ILE A 18 -41.25 25.92 51.05
C ILE A 18 -39.74 26.02 51.28
N THR A 19 -39.38 26.75 52.32
CA THR A 19 -38.06 26.90 52.98
C THR A 19 -37.35 25.58 53.27
N THR A 20 -36.01 25.52 53.12
CA THR A 20 -35.04 25.10 54.16
C THR A 20 -33.62 24.90 53.61
N GLY A 21 -32.63 25.45 54.34
CA GLY A 21 -31.20 25.11 54.43
C GLY A 21 -30.49 24.37 53.28
N PHE A 22 -29.50 25.03 52.68
CA PHE A 22 -28.48 24.35 51.89
C PHE A 22 -27.47 23.64 52.81
N ILE A 23 -27.54 22.31 52.87
CA ILE A 23 -26.42 21.48 53.28
C ILE A 23 -25.66 21.11 51.99
N VAL A 24 -24.46 21.65 51.82
CA VAL A 24 -23.54 21.20 50.76
C VAL A 24 -22.94 19.89 51.22
N VAL A 25 -23.51 18.77 50.77
CA VAL A 25 -22.82 17.47 50.79
C VAL A 25 -21.95 17.44 49.53
N PRO A 26 -20.62 17.36 49.63
CA PRO A 26 -19.81 17.16 48.45
C PRO A 26 -20.13 15.77 47.90
N MET A 27 -20.83 15.71 46.77
CA MET A 27 -20.86 14.50 45.95
C MET A 27 -19.43 14.24 45.51
N LEU A 28 -18.82 13.19 46.06
CA LEU A 28 -17.69 12.53 45.42
C LEU A 28 -18.22 11.99 44.09
N THR A 29 -18.04 12.75 43.02
CA THR A 29 -18.17 12.25 41.66
C THR A 29 -17.05 11.25 41.46
N GLN A 30 -17.35 9.96 41.59
CA GLN A 30 -16.53 8.94 40.94
C GLN A 30 -16.64 9.20 39.44
N THR A 31 -15.64 9.88 38.87
CA THR A 31 -15.35 9.79 37.45
C THR A 31 -14.98 8.33 37.19
N GLN A 32 -15.98 7.53 36.83
CA GLN A 32 -15.71 6.33 36.05
C GLN A 32 -15.13 6.81 34.72
N THR A 33 -13.80 6.85 34.66
CA THR A 33 -13.11 6.76 33.39
C THR A 33 -13.51 5.40 32.82
N THR A 34 -14.46 5.40 31.89
CA THR A 34 -14.60 4.28 30.98
C THR A 34 -13.28 4.21 30.22
N ASP A 35 -12.37 3.37 30.70
CA ASP A 35 -11.25 2.84 29.92
C ASP A 35 -11.91 2.05 28.79
N VAL A 36 -12.35 2.76 27.75
CA VAL A 36 -12.64 2.14 26.46
C VAL A 36 -11.27 1.73 25.97
N ARG A 37 -10.80 0.58 26.45
CA ARG A 37 -9.75 -0.15 25.75
C ARG A 37 -10.33 -0.39 24.38
N GLU A 38 -9.85 0.38 23.41
CA GLU A 38 -9.93 -0.01 22.01
C GLU A 38 -9.65 -1.51 21.97
N PRO A 39 -10.52 -2.32 21.32
CA PRO A 39 -10.34 -3.76 21.33
C PRO A 39 -8.91 -4.05 20.90
N SER A 40 -8.14 -4.67 21.81
CA SER A 40 -6.75 -5.03 21.56
C SER A 40 -6.78 -6.24 20.64
N TRP A 41 -7.11 -6.00 19.38
CA TRP A 41 -7.04 -7.01 18.34
C TRP A 41 -5.60 -7.54 18.28
N PRO A 42 -5.43 -8.85 18.08
CA PRO A 42 -4.09 -9.41 17.99
C PRO A 42 -3.34 -8.79 16.81
N TRP A 43 -2.10 -8.35 17.05
CA TRP A 43 -1.21 -7.88 15.98
C TRP A 43 -0.53 -9.09 15.32
N PRO A 44 -0.67 -9.28 14.00
CA PRO A 44 -0.21 -10.49 13.32
C PRO A 44 1.28 -10.44 13.00
N THR A 45 2.10 -9.76 13.81
CA THR A 45 3.56 -9.69 13.64
C THR A 45 4.15 -11.10 13.55
N TYR A 46 3.68 -12.01 14.40
CA TYR A 46 4.10 -13.42 14.42
C TYR A 46 3.16 -14.37 13.65
N GLY A 47 2.26 -13.83 12.83
CA GLY A 47 1.24 -14.56 12.10
C GLY A 47 -0.18 -14.27 12.60
N TRP A 48 -1.15 -14.58 11.75
CA TRP A 48 -2.56 -14.34 12.05
C TRP A 48 -3.11 -15.37 13.05
N ILE A 49 -3.90 -14.88 14.01
CA ILE A 49 -4.74 -15.77 14.83
C ILE A 49 -6.00 -16.10 14.02
N THR A 50 -6.37 -17.37 13.97
CA THR A 50 -7.58 -17.81 13.29
C THR A 50 -8.82 -17.66 14.18
N SER A 51 -9.95 -17.33 13.57
CA SER A 51 -11.26 -17.31 14.25
C SER A 51 -12.33 -17.72 13.24
N THR A 52 -13.45 -18.24 13.73
CA THR A 52 -14.57 -18.56 12.84
C THR A 52 -15.24 -17.27 12.33
N PRO A 53 -15.90 -17.32 11.15
CA PRO A 53 -16.73 -16.22 10.67
C PRO A 53 -17.73 -15.72 11.74
N GLU A 54 -18.43 -16.64 12.42
CA GLU A 54 -19.48 -16.33 13.38
C GLU A 54 -18.95 -15.55 14.59
N GLU A 55 -17.78 -15.94 15.12
CA GLU A 55 -17.11 -15.22 16.22
C GLU A 55 -16.75 -13.77 15.84
N GLN A 56 -16.55 -13.51 14.54
CA GLN A 56 -16.26 -12.17 14.00
C GLN A 56 -17.49 -11.47 13.40
N ASN A 57 -18.70 -11.94 13.72
CA ASN A 57 -19.98 -11.43 13.21
C ASN A 57 -20.09 -11.46 11.67
N MET A 58 -19.58 -12.52 11.06
CA MET A 58 -19.65 -12.80 9.62
C MET A 58 -20.40 -14.13 9.39
N SER A 59 -21.23 -14.20 8.35
CA SER A 59 -21.96 -15.44 8.03
C SER A 59 -21.08 -16.40 7.24
N SER A 60 -20.81 -17.60 7.76
CA SER A 60 -20.12 -18.66 7.01
C SER A 60 -20.86 -19.05 5.73
N SER A 61 -22.20 -18.96 5.70
CA SER A 61 -23.01 -19.32 4.53
C SER A 61 -22.62 -18.54 3.28
N ILE A 62 -22.26 -17.25 3.41
CA ILE A 62 -21.87 -16.41 2.28
C ILE A 62 -20.51 -16.86 1.72
N LEU A 63 -19.61 -17.33 2.58
CA LEU A 63 -18.32 -17.88 2.16
C LEU A 63 -18.50 -19.21 1.43
N THR A 64 -19.40 -20.06 1.91
CA THR A 64 -19.77 -21.31 1.23
C THR A 64 -20.41 -21.04 -0.14
N ASP A 65 -21.31 -20.04 -0.24
CA ASP A 65 -21.92 -19.66 -1.52
C ASP A 65 -20.86 -19.12 -2.50
N MET A 66 -19.90 -18.32 -2.01
CA MET A 66 -18.78 -17.83 -2.79
C MET A 66 -17.90 -18.97 -3.31
N GLU A 67 -17.52 -19.91 -2.44
CA GLU A 67 -16.74 -21.10 -2.82
C GLU A 67 -17.47 -21.95 -3.85
N PHE A 68 -18.77 -22.21 -3.63
CA PHE A 68 -19.59 -22.93 -4.59
C PHE A 68 -19.59 -22.24 -5.95
N TYR A 69 -19.76 -20.92 -5.99
CA TYR A 69 -19.73 -20.14 -7.23
C TYR A 69 -18.36 -20.19 -7.93
N ILE A 70 -17.26 -20.03 -7.19
CA ILE A 70 -15.90 -20.09 -7.73
C ILE A 70 -15.64 -21.44 -8.38
N LEU A 71 -16.03 -22.53 -7.71
CA LEU A 71 -15.84 -23.89 -8.21
C LEU A 71 -16.82 -24.22 -9.35
N SER A 72 -18.08 -23.80 -9.27
CA SER A 72 -19.10 -24.13 -10.29
C SER A 72 -18.89 -23.39 -11.61
N GLU A 73 -18.44 -22.14 -11.54
CA GLU A 73 -18.16 -21.30 -12.72
C GLU A 73 -16.69 -21.38 -13.17
N GLU A 74 -15.88 -22.23 -12.54
CA GLU A 74 -14.45 -22.40 -12.82
C GLU A 74 -13.68 -21.05 -12.82
N ILE A 75 -14.04 -20.15 -11.90
CA ILE A 75 -13.44 -18.81 -11.82
C ILE A 75 -11.93 -18.95 -11.57
N PRO A 76 -11.06 -18.27 -12.34
CA PRO A 76 -9.63 -18.45 -12.23
C PRO A 76 -9.04 -17.67 -11.03
N ILE A 77 -9.30 -18.15 -9.81
CA ILE A 77 -8.77 -17.61 -8.55
C ILE A 77 -7.78 -18.59 -7.94
N ASP A 78 -6.58 -18.12 -7.62
CA ASP A 78 -5.56 -18.96 -7.00
C ASP A 78 -5.82 -19.14 -5.49
N SER A 79 -6.16 -18.05 -4.79
CA SER A 79 -6.43 -18.05 -3.35
C SER A 79 -7.33 -16.90 -2.92
N ILE A 80 -7.99 -17.07 -1.77
CA ILE A 80 -8.72 -16.03 -1.06
C ILE A 80 -8.27 -16.04 0.40
N THR A 81 -7.95 -14.85 0.93
CA THR A 81 -7.63 -14.62 2.34
C THR A 81 -8.51 -13.50 2.86
N ILE A 82 -9.25 -13.72 3.94
CA ILE A 82 -10.14 -12.73 4.55
C ILE A 82 -9.71 -12.51 5.99
N ILE A 83 -9.42 -11.25 6.30
CA ILE A 83 -9.11 -10.77 7.65
C ILE A 83 -10.29 -9.94 8.16
N LYS A 84 -10.70 -10.20 9.41
CA LYS A 84 -11.72 -9.42 10.10
C LYS A 84 -11.28 -9.18 11.54
N ASN A 85 -11.26 -7.92 11.96
CA ASN A 85 -10.91 -7.52 13.34
C ASN A 85 -9.55 -8.09 13.82
N GLY A 86 -8.55 -8.14 12.94
CA GLY A 86 -7.24 -8.73 13.28
C GLY A 86 -7.17 -10.27 13.27
N TYR A 87 -8.26 -10.96 12.93
CA TYR A 87 -8.31 -12.43 12.81
C TYR A 87 -8.36 -12.87 11.35
N LEU A 88 -7.67 -13.98 11.05
CA LEU A 88 -7.87 -14.73 9.81
C LEU A 88 -9.17 -15.53 9.93
N VAL A 89 -10.18 -15.12 9.15
CA VAL A 89 -11.54 -15.72 9.22
C VAL A 89 -11.84 -16.67 8.07
N TYR A 90 -11.12 -16.55 6.97
CA TYR A 90 -11.23 -17.47 5.84
C TYR A 90 -9.91 -17.47 5.07
N GLU A 91 -9.45 -18.66 4.71
CA GLU A 91 -8.34 -18.86 3.79
C GLU A 91 -8.59 -20.11 2.97
N GLU A 92 -8.57 -19.98 1.65
CA GLU A 92 -8.75 -21.12 0.74
C GLU A 92 -7.88 -20.96 -0.50
N TYR A 93 -7.42 -22.09 -1.05
CA TYR A 93 -6.55 -22.17 -2.22
C TYR A 93 -7.19 -23.12 -3.24
N TYR A 94 -7.74 -22.59 -4.33
CA TYR A 94 -8.71 -23.32 -5.16
C TYR A 94 -8.12 -24.20 -6.25
N LYS A 95 -6.81 -24.11 -6.51
CA LYS A 95 -6.25 -24.73 -7.71
C LYS A 95 -4.95 -25.51 -7.51
N ASP A 96 -5.01 -26.81 -7.80
CA ASP A 96 -3.87 -27.75 -7.91
C ASP A 96 -3.08 -27.54 -9.23
N TYR A 97 -2.50 -26.36 -9.46
CA TYR A 97 -1.67 -26.14 -10.64
C TYR A 97 -0.29 -26.80 -10.48
N LEU A 98 -0.14 -27.96 -11.12
CA LEU A 98 1.08 -28.60 -11.62
C LEU A 98 2.40 -28.32 -10.87
N ILE A 99 2.83 -29.33 -10.11
CA ILE A 99 4.20 -29.56 -9.65
C ILE A 99 5.14 -29.54 -10.87
N ASN A 100 6.05 -28.55 -10.95
CA ASN A 100 7.22 -28.63 -11.81
C ASN A 100 8.40 -29.17 -10.97
N PRO A 101 8.76 -30.46 -11.08
CA PRO A 101 9.81 -31.08 -10.26
C PRO A 101 11.23 -30.59 -10.61
N ASP A 102 11.44 -29.91 -11.73
CA ASP A 102 12.76 -29.72 -12.30
C ASP A 102 13.47 -28.41 -11.92
N LYS A 103 12.84 -27.55 -11.10
CA LYS A 103 13.43 -26.29 -10.56
C LYS A 103 14.12 -25.38 -11.60
N ASN A 104 13.88 -25.60 -12.89
CA ASN A 104 14.46 -24.80 -13.96
C ASN A 104 13.48 -23.69 -14.30
N PHE A 105 13.87 -22.47 -13.91
CA PHE A 105 13.16 -21.23 -14.17
C PHE A 105 13.11 -20.96 -15.68
N THR A 106 12.08 -21.46 -16.35
CA THR A 106 11.68 -21.00 -17.69
C THR A 106 10.24 -20.52 -17.63
N THR A 107 10.08 -19.23 -17.38
CA THR A 107 8.89 -18.42 -17.72
C THR A 107 7.56 -19.17 -17.60
N THR A 108 7.12 -19.44 -16.39
CA THR A 108 5.71 -19.68 -16.11
C THR A 108 5.37 -18.91 -14.84
N TRP A 109 4.34 -18.10 -14.95
CA TRP A 109 3.80 -17.26 -13.90
C TRP A 109 3.32 -18.16 -12.76
N VAL A 110 3.61 -17.74 -11.53
CA VAL A 110 3.25 -18.38 -10.26
C VAL A 110 4.28 -19.40 -9.74
N LEU A 111 4.55 -19.28 -8.45
CA LEU A 111 5.26 -20.23 -7.59
C LEU A 111 4.11 -20.85 -6.73
N HIS A 112 3.94 -22.19 -6.66
CA HIS A 112 2.74 -22.98 -6.26
C HIS A 112 2.73 -23.75 -4.90
N ASP A 113 1.65 -23.63 -4.11
CA ASP A 113 1.25 -24.28 -2.82
C ASP A 113 1.14 -23.28 -1.64
N ASN A 114 0.57 -23.69 -0.49
CA ASN A 114 0.39 -22.85 0.72
C ASN A 114 1.69 -22.25 1.28
N THR A 115 2.83 -22.54 0.65
CA THR A 115 4.15 -22.01 0.92
C THR A 115 4.71 -21.17 -0.23
N GLN A 116 3.91 -20.75 -1.23
CA GLN A 116 4.44 -19.99 -2.38
C GLN A 116 3.90 -18.56 -2.58
N LYS A 117 4.81 -17.74 -3.12
CA LYS A 117 4.67 -16.29 -3.22
C LYS A 117 3.93 -15.94 -4.51
N HIS A 118 2.92 -15.10 -4.42
CA HIS A 118 2.20 -14.59 -5.58
C HIS A 118 2.76 -13.23 -6.00
N TYR A 119 2.96 -13.04 -7.31
CA TYR A 119 3.24 -11.71 -7.83
C TYR A 119 2.02 -10.82 -7.58
N ILE A 120 2.19 -9.79 -6.76
CA ILE A 120 1.11 -8.85 -6.42
C ILE A 120 0.95 -7.75 -7.48
N TRP A 121 1.80 -7.77 -8.50
CA TRP A 121 1.77 -6.87 -9.64
C TRP A 121 1.66 -5.40 -9.21
N SER A 122 0.65 -4.68 -9.70
CA SER A 122 0.46 -3.26 -9.44
C SER A 122 0.22 -2.90 -7.98
N CYS A 123 -0.07 -3.85 -7.09
CA CYS A 123 -0.09 -3.59 -5.64
C CYS A 123 1.29 -3.12 -5.13
N THR A 124 2.36 -3.45 -5.84
CA THR A 124 3.73 -2.93 -5.56
C THR A 124 3.75 -1.39 -5.54
N LYS A 125 2.91 -0.73 -6.35
CA LYS A 125 2.86 0.74 -6.41
C LYS A 125 2.34 1.35 -5.11
N SER A 126 1.36 0.70 -4.48
CA SER A 126 0.87 1.10 -3.16
C SER A 126 1.94 0.97 -2.09
N ILE A 127 2.75 -0.10 -2.15
CA ILE A 127 3.91 -0.25 -1.26
C ILE A 127 4.94 0.87 -1.51
N ILE A 128 5.25 1.20 -2.76
CA ILE A 128 6.12 2.34 -3.08
C ILE A 128 5.55 3.66 -2.53
N SER A 129 4.23 3.86 -2.61
CA SER A 129 3.58 5.05 -2.03
C SER A 129 3.82 5.13 -0.52
N LEU A 130 3.60 4.04 0.22
CA LEU A 130 3.89 3.99 1.67
C LEU A 130 5.37 4.28 1.95
N LEU A 131 6.30 3.72 1.17
CA LEU A 131 7.73 3.96 1.35
C LEU A 131 8.14 5.41 1.09
N ILE A 132 7.48 6.13 0.18
CA ILE A 132 7.70 7.56 0.00
C ILE A 132 7.23 8.34 1.24
N GLY A 133 6.05 8.01 1.78
CA GLY A 133 5.58 8.59 3.04
C GLY A 133 6.56 8.37 4.19
N ILE A 134 7.01 7.13 4.38
CA ILE A 134 8.04 6.78 5.38
C ILE A 134 9.33 7.56 5.14
N ALA A 135 9.79 7.67 3.90
CA ALA A 135 11.00 8.44 3.59
C ALA A 135 10.85 9.93 3.92
N ILE A 136 9.65 10.50 3.78
CA ILE A 136 9.34 11.87 4.21
C ILE A 136 9.34 11.97 5.74
N ASP A 137 8.63 11.07 6.42
CA ASP A 137 8.53 11.04 7.89
C ASP A 137 9.93 10.95 8.55
N HIS A 138 10.86 10.22 7.92
CA HIS A 138 12.24 10.06 8.39
C HIS A 138 13.22 11.12 7.85
N GLY A 139 12.78 12.08 7.04
CA GLY A 139 13.61 13.17 6.53
C GLY A 139 14.60 12.78 5.43
N PHE A 140 14.39 11.65 4.74
CA PHE A 140 15.14 11.30 3.52
C PHE A 140 14.63 12.07 2.29
N ILE A 141 13.37 12.50 2.32
CA ILE A 141 12.71 13.32 1.31
C ILE A 141 12.05 14.48 2.05
N ASP A 142 12.16 15.71 1.55
CA ASP A 142 11.60 16.87 2.25
C ASP A 142 10.08 16.95 2.11
N ASN A 143 9.56 16.71 0.89
CA ASN A 143 8.12 16.70 0.58
C ASN A 143 7.87 16.22 -0.86
N THR A 144 6.59 16.07 -1.21
CA THR A 144 6.15 15.57 -2.52
C THR A 144 6.30 16.59 -3.67
N SER A 145 6.56 17.87 -3.38
CA SER A 145 6.76 18.91 -4.41
C SER A 145 8.16 18.88 -5.01
N GLN A 146 9.11 18.14 -4.42
CA GLN A 146 10.45 17.98 -4.99
C GLN A 146 10.37 17.31 -6.36
N THR A 147 11.13 17.85 -7.31
CA THR A 147 11.20 17.32 -8.67
C THR A 147 12.14 16.14 -8.77
N PHE A 148 11.86 15.20 -9.68
CA PHE A 148 12.81 14.12 -10.00
C PHE A 148 14.19 14.68 -10.40
N TYR A 149 14.20 15.83 -11.08
CA TYR A 149 15.42 16.52 -11.50
C TYR A 149 16.31 16.95 -10.32
N GLU A 150 15.74 17.35 -9.19
CA GLU A 150 16.53 17.70 -7.99
C GLU A 150 17.36 16.52 -7.47
N PHE A 151 16.85 15.29 -7.60
CA PHE A 151 17.54 14.09 -7.15
C PHE A 151 18.58 13.58 -8.16
N PHE A 152 18.32 13.78 -9.46
CA PHE A 152 19.14 13.26 -10.56
C PHE A 152 19.48 14.32 -11.63
N PRO A 153 20.07 15.48 -11.26
CA PRO A 153 20.40 16.52 -12.22
C PRO A 153 21.40 16.04 -13.27
N GLU A 154 22.27 15.09 -12.90
CA GLU A 154 23.28 14.51 -13.79
C GLU A 154 22.70 13.63 -14.91
N ARG A 155 21.43 13.21 -14.79
CA ARG A 155 20.75 12.37 -15.79
C ARG A 155 20.02 13.19 -16.85
N TRP A 156 20.05 14.52 -16.74
CA TRP A 156 19.37 15.41 -17.67
C TRP A 156 20.11 15.52 -19.01
N ASN A 157 19.34 15.49 -20.10
CA ASN A 157 19.83 15.73 -21.45
C ASN A 157 19.00 16.84 -22.09
N ALA A 158 19.66 17.82 -22.71
CA ALA A 158 19.00 18.94 -23.40
C ALA A 158 18.11 18.51 -24.58
N THR A 159 18.21 17.26 -25.04
CA THR A 159 17.31 16.70 -26.07
C THR A 159 15.97 16.22 -25.51
N TYR A 160 15.82 16.11 -24.18
CA TYR A 160 14.55 15.74 -23.56
C TYR A 160 13.56 16.90 -23.56
N ASP A 161 12.28 16.54 -23.56
CA ASP A 161 11.20 17.49 -23.38
C ASP A 161 11.38 18.24 -22.05
N ALA A 162 11.62 19.55 -22.13
CA ALA A 162 11.91 20.41 -20.99
C ALA A 162 10.84 20.37 -19.89
N ARG A 163 9.59 20.01 -20.24
CA ARG A 163 8.50 19.85 -19.25
C ARG A 163 8.81 18.77 -18.21
N LYS A 164 9.68 17.80 -18.52
CA LYS A 164 10.11 16.75 -17.58
C LYS A 164 10.84 17.29 -16.36
N LEU A 165 11.44 18.49 -16.44
CA LEU A 165 12.05 19.17 -15.29
C LEU A 165 11.04 19.47 -14.17
N ASN A 166 9.74 19.53 -14.50
CA ASN A 166 8.66 19.82 -13.56
C ASN A 166 7.94 18.57 -13.03
N ILE A 167 8.44 17.36 -13.31
CA ILE A 167 7.86 16.13 -12.76
C ILE A 167 8.23 16.04 -11.27
N THR A 168 7.24 16.21 -10.40
CA THR A 168 7.38 16.09 -8.95
C THR A 168 7.11 14.66 -8.48
N ILE A 169 7.49 14.37 -7.23
CA ILE A 169 7.09 13.14 -6.54
C ILE A 169 5.56 13.01 -6.53
N GLU A 170 4.83 14.10 -6.26
CA GLU A 170 3.37 14.11 -6.29
C GLU A 170 2.81 13.68 -7.65
N HIS A 171 3.34 14.23 -8.76
CA HIS A 171 2.92 13.85 -10.10
C HIS A 171 3.15 12.35 -10.37
N LEU A 172 4.24 11.77 -9.86
CA LEU A 172 4.52 10.35 -10.02
C LEU A 172 3.59 9.46 -9.19
N LEU A 173 3.27 9.86 -7.96
CA LEU A 173 2.35 9.14 -7.06
C LEU A 173 0.93 9.11 -7.60
N ARG A 174 0.48 10.24 -8.17
CA ARG A 174 -0.89 10.42 -8.65
C ARG A 174 -1.13 9.95 -10.08
N MET A 175 -0.11 9.38 -10.73
CA MET A 175 -0.14 9.04 -12.16
C MET A 175 -0.44 10.27 -13.02
N GLU A 176 0.12 11.43 -12.68
CA GLU A 176 -0.09 12.75 -13.30
C GLU A 176 1.21 13.29 -13.96
N SER A 177 2.23 12.43 -14.16
CA SER A 177 3.52 12.84 -14.74
C SER A 177 3.47 13.16 -16.24
N GLY A 178 2.36 12.83 -16.91
CA GLY A 178 2.21 12.95 -18.36
C GLY A 178 3.04 11.97 -19.18
N MET A 179 3.76 11.05 -18.54
CA MET A 179 4.50 9.98 -19.21
C MET A 179 3.54 8.94 -19.78
N SER A 180 3.78 8.49 -21.01
CA SER A 180 2.96 7.45 -21.61
C SER A 180 3.07 6.12 -20.86
N GLY A 181 1.92 5.56 -20.48
CA GLY A 181 1.75 4.21 -19.92
C GLY A 181 1.84 3.13 -20.99
N ALA A 182 1.32 3.40 -22.20
CA ALA A 182 1.34 2.51 -23.35
C ALA A 182 2.68 2.58 -24.12
N THR A 183 3.77 2.19 -23.48
CA THR A 183 5.00 1.83 -24.22
C THR A 183 5.63 0.58 -23.63
N ALA A 184 5.33 -0.57 -24.24
CA ALA A 184 6.37 -1.57 -24.42
C ALA A 184 7.25 -1.04 -25.56
N PRO A 185 8.49 -0.60 -25.34
CA PRO A 185 9.35 -0.26 -26.46
C PRO A 185 9.67 -1.55 -27.22
N PRO A 186 9.69 -1.47 -28.56
CA PRO A 186 10.99 -1.57 -29.18
C PRO A 186 11.24 -0.28 -29.94
N TYR A 187 11.47 0.81 -29.22
CA TYR A 187 12.07 1.99 -29.84
C TYR A 187 13.54 2.08 -29.42
N PRO A 188 14.44 2.26 -30.41
CA PRO A 188 15.79 1.70 -30.38
C PRO A 188 16.69 2.38 -29.35
N PRO A 189 17.73 1.67 -28.87
CA PRO A 189 18.66 2.18 -27.89
C PRO A 189 19.59 3.17 -28.58
N VAL A 190 19.16 4.43 -28.69
CA VAL A 190 20.09 5.50 -29.03
C VAL A 190 20.49 6.14 -27.71
N TYR A 191 21.70 5.76 -27.28
CA TYR A 191 22.45 6.17 -26.09
C TYR A 191 22.23 5.33 -24.83
N GLY A 192 23.23 4.49 -24.53
CA GLY A 192 23.57 4.02 -23.19
C GLY A 192 22.51 3.13 -22.57
N TYR A 193 22.83 1.86 -22.34
CA TYR A 193 21.90 0.86 -21.87
C TYR A 193 21.38 1.10 -20.40
N ASP A 194 21.58 2.29 -19.82
CA ASP A 194 21.09 2.68 -18.49
C ASP A 194 19.56 2.66 -18.42
N TYR A 195 19.02 1.83 -17.51
CA TYR A 195 17.59 1.67 -17.34
C TYR A 195 16.89 2.98 -16.96
N LEU A 196 17.50 3.80 -16.09
CA LEU A 196 16.90 5.07 -15.65
C LEU A 196 16.78 6.06 -16.82
N GLN A 197 17.82 6.12 -17.67
CA GLN A 197 17.82 6.95 -18.88
C GLN A 197 16.72 6.54 -19.86
N ARG A 198 16.42 5.24 -19.98
CA ARG A 198 15.31 4.73 -20.80
C ARG A 198 13.95 5.19 -20.28
N LEU A 199 13.76 5.19 -18.95
CA LEU A 199 12.53 5.71 -18.35
C LEU A 199 12.38 7.21 -18.64
N LEU A 200 13.46 7.99 -18.53
CA LEU A 200 13.45 9.42 -18.82
C LEU A 200 13.18 9.73 -20.30
N ALA A 201 13.58 8.86 -21.21
CA ALA A 201 13.33 8.99 -22.64
C ALA A 201 11.87 8.74 -23.06
N ILE A 202 11.02 8.20 -22.18
CA ILE A 202 9.59 7.98 -22.49
C ILE A 202 8.93 9.33 -22.82
N PRO A 203 8.26 9.47 -23.98
CA PRO A 203 7.62 10.72 -24.36
C PRO A 203 6.55 11.16 -23.37
N LEU A 204 6.38 12.48 -23.28
CA LEU A 204 5.23 13.08 -22.59
C LEU A 204 4.10 13.28 -23.60
N PHE A 205 2.90 12.80 -23.30
CA PHE A 205 1.71 13.15 -24.08
C PHE A 205 1.07 14.47 -23.63
N GLN A 206 1.40 14.92 -22.40
CA GLN A 206 0.91 16.16 -21.80
C GLN A 206 1.88 16.71 -20.75
N SER A 207 1.60 17.89 -20.19
CA SER A 207 2.46 18.45 -19.15
C SER A 207 2.23 17.74 -17.80
N PRO A 208 3.26 17.61 -16.95
CA PRO A 208 3.09 17.08 -15.60
C PRO A 208 2.13 17.95 -14.78
N GLY A 209 1.20 17.33 -14.06
CA GLY A 209 0.21 18.00 -13.21
C GLY A 209 -0.99 18.59 -13.95
N ASP A 210 -0.98 18.65 -15.28
CA ASP A 210 -2.19 18.97 -16.05
C ASP A 210 -3.23 17.88 -15.75
N PRO A 211 -4.48 18.21 -15.38
CA PRO A 211 -5.48 17.20 -15.05
C PRO A 211 -5.92 16.41 -16.28
N TYR A 212 -6.02 15.09 -16.15
CA TYR A 212 -6.55 14.18 -17.17
C TYR A 212 -7.27 13.00 -16.54
N GLU A 213 -8.14 12.39 -17.33
CA GLU A 213 -8.67 11.08 -17.01
C GLU A 213 -7.55 10.04 -17.12
N VAL A 214 -7.25 9.35 -16.02
CA VAL A 214 -6.25 8.28 -16.01
C VAL A 214 -6.77 7.14 -16.89
N THR A 215 -6.27 7.07 -18.11
CA THR A 215 -6.50 5.97 -19.05
C THR A 215 -5.30 5.01 -19.06
N TRP A 216 -5.43 3.90 -19.78
CA TRP A 216 -4.33 2.97 -20.04
C TRP A 216 -3.09 3.65 -20.65
N ASP A 217 -3.28 4.71 -21.43
CA ASP A 217 -2.19 5.45 -22.06
C ASP A 217 -1.39 6.32 -21.09
N SER A 218 -1.86 6.48 -19.87
CA SER A 218 -1.28 7.35 -18.84
C SER A 218 -0.92 6.63 -17.54
N TYR A 219 -1.54 5.49 -17.28
CA TYR A 219 -1.19 4.60 -16.19
C TYR A 219 0.19 3.98 -16.44
N THR A 220 1.22 4.39 -15.68
CA THR A 220 2.61 4.04 -16.00
C THR A 220 3.37 3.39 -14.85
N SER A 221 3.99 2.25 -15.12
CA SER A 221 4.98 1.62 -14.23
C SER A 221 6.33 2.34 -14.25
N ALA A 222 6.62 3.12 -15.30
CA ALA A 222 7.85 3.88 -15.40
C ALA A 222 7.91 4.97 -14.33
N GLY A 223 6.84 5.76 -14.18
CA GLY A 223 6.77 6.82 -13.18
C GLY A 223 7.00 6.30 -11.76
N VAL A 224 6.34 5.21 -11.38
CA VAL A 224 6.54 4.61 -10.05
C VAL A 224 7.95 4.02 -9.89
N THR A 225 8.59 3.57 -10.97
CA THR A 225 9.98 3.12 -10.90
C THR A 225 10.96 4.29 -10.73
N LEU A 226 10.62 5.50 -11.19
CA LEU A 226 11.37 6.72 -10.84
C LEU A 226 11.29 7.03 -9.33
N LEU A 227 10.14 6.79 -8.68
CA LEU A 227 10.04 6.90 -7.20
C LEU A 227 10.97 5.91 -6.50
N SER A 228 11.04 4.67 -6.98
CA SER A 228 12.01 3.68 -6.48
C SER A 228 13.47 4.16 -6.65
N ALA A 229 13.79 4.83 -7.75
CA ALA A 229 15.11 5.42 -7.94
C ALA A 229 15.38 6.59 -6.96
N ILE A 230 14.38 7.44 -6.68
CA ILE A 230 14.50 8.50 -5.67
C ILE A 230 14.79 7.89 -4.30
N LEU A 231 14.01 6.88 -3.86
CA LEU A 231 14.25 6.18 -2.60
C LEU A 231 15.67 5.61 -2.54
N ASN A 232 16.16 5.01 -3.63
CA ASN A 232 17.52 4.49 -3.68
C ASN A 232 18.58 5.60 -3.53
N ARG A 233 18.40 6.73 -4.22
CA ARG A 233 19.31 7.89 -4.17
C ARG A 233 19.35 8.54 -2.80
N THR A 234 18.21 8.73 -2.15
CA THR A 234 18.12 9.45 -0.87
C THR A 234 18.54 8.59 0.31
N THR A 235 18.28 7.28 0.26
CA THR A 235 18.65 6.34 1.33
C THR A 235 20.05 5.72 1.14
N GLY A 236 20.59 5.77 -0.08
CA GLY A 236 21.86 5.13 -0.43
C GLY A 236 21.80 3.60 -0.47
N ARG A 237 20.59 3.01 -0.52
CA ARG A 237 20.34 1.57 -0.42
C ARG A 237 19.35 1.12 -1.48
N LEU A 238 19.24 -0.19 -1.73
CA LEU A 238 18.15 -0.70 -2.57
C LEU A 238 16.80 -0.41 -1.89
N THR A 239 15.79 -0.07 -2.69
CA THR A 239 14.42 0.18 -2.21
C THR A 239 13.89 -0.98 -1.38
N TRP A 240 14.22 -2.22 -1.74
CA TRP A 240 13.85 -3.39 -0.94
C TRP A 240 14.55 -3.42 0.42
N ASP A 241 15.82 -3.01 0.53
CA ASP A 241 16.51 -2.99 1.82
C ASP A 241 15.93 -1.92 2.75
N PHE A 242 15.58 -0.75 2.20
CA PHE A 242 14.85 0.29 2.93
C PHE A 242 13.45 -0.20 3.36
N ALA A 243 12.71 -0.82 2.44
CA ALA A 243 11.40 -1.38 2.75
C ALA A 243 11.47 -2.50 3.79
N GLN A 244 12.53 -3.31 3.78
CA GLN A 244 12.71 -4.36 4.77
C GLN A 244 12.80 -3.77 6.16
N GLU A 245 13.64 -2.76 6.36
CA GLU A 245 13.90 -2.16 7.66
C GLU A 245 12.70 -1.35 8.19
N TYR A 246 12.09 -0.52 7.35
CA TYR A 246 11.11 0.47 7.82
C TYR A 246 9.65 0.05 7.63
N LEU A 247 9.36 -1.01 6.87
CA LEU A 247 7.99 -1.46 6.62
C LEU A 247 7.81 -2.95 6.90
N PHE A 248 8.61 -3.83 6.30
CA PHE A 248 8.36 -5.26 6.38
C PHE A 248 8.78 -5.87 7.73
N ASP A 249 9.94 -5.51 8.28
CA ASP A 249 10.40 -6.00 9.59
C ASP A 249 9.45 -5.59 10.73
N PRO A 250 8.98 -4.32 10.83
CA PRO A 250 7.99 -3.93 11.84
C PRO A 250 6.67 -4.72 11.75
N LEU A 251 6.26 -5.09 10.53
CA LEU A 251 5.05 -5.89 10.28
C LEU A 251 5.29 -7.40 10.47
N GLY A 252 6.53 -7.80 10.75
CA GLY A 252 6.93 -9.21 10.85
C GLY A 252 6.77 -9.94 9.52
N ILE A 253 7.21 -9.34 8.42
CA ILE A 253 7.26 -9.93 7.08
C ILE A 253 8.74 -10.22 6.74
N PRO A 254 9.20 -11.47 6.95
CA PRO A 254 10.58 -11.85 6.69
C PRO A 254 10.98 -11.67 5.22
N LYS A 255 12.24 -11.30 4.96
CA LYS A 255 12.75 -11.09 3.59
C LYS A 255 12.61 -12.35 2.73
N GLU A 256 12.79 -13.53 3.34
CA GLU A 256 12.63 -14.84 2.73
C GLU A 256 11.18 -15.17 2.33
N ASN A 257 10.18 -14.43 2.83
CA ASN A 257 8.79 -14.53 2.38
C ASN A 257 8.54 -13.75 1.08
N MET A 258 9.52 -12.96 0.62
CA MET A 258 9.34 -12.07 -0.52
C MET A 258 10.37 -12.33 -1.62
N ARG A 259 10.05 -11.87 -2.82
CA ARG A 259 11.02 -11.63 -3.90
C ARG A 259 10.70 -10.28 -4.50
N TRP A 260 11.72 -9.46 -4.73
CA TRP A 260 11.57 -8.21 -5.44
C TRP A 260 12.63 -8.08 -6.51
N GLY A 261 12.21 -8.14 -7.77
CA GLY A 261 13.10 -7.94 -8.91
C GLY A 261 13.74 -6.55 -8.91
N ASN A 262 14.95 -6.48 -9.48
CA ASN A 262 15.69 -5.25 -9.70
C ASN A 262 16.39 -5.29 -11.06
N THR A 263 17.07 -4.19 -11.41
CA THR A 263 17.78 -4.03 -12.68
C THR A 263 19.19 -4.63 -12.68
N SER A 264 19.59 -5.44 -11.69
CA SER A 264 20.96 -5.97 -11.59
C SER A 264 21.31 -7.02 -12.64
N ASN A 265 20.36 -7.43 -13.48
CA ASN A 265 20.56 -8.32 -14.62
C ASN A 265 20.50 -7.57 -15.96
N ILE A 266 20.38 -6.23 -15.94
CA ILE A 266 20.36 -5.39 -17.12
C ILE A 266 21.72 -4.72 -17.27
N GLU A 267 22.47 -5.12 -18.29
CA GLU A 267 23.71 -4.46 -18.68
C GLU A 267 23.41 -3.09 -19.34
N PRO A 268 24.13 -2.02 -18.96
CA PRO A 268 25.30 -1.93 -18.13
C PRO A 268 24.86 -1.70 -16.68
N TYR A 269 25.66 -2.17 -15.73
CA TYR A 269 25.35 -2.00 -14.31
C TYR A 269 25.65 -0.59 -13.79
N ASN A 270 24.96 0.42 -14.33
CA ASN A 270 25.16 1.83 -13.97
C ASN A 270 24.39 2.24 -12.71
N LEU A 271 23.21 1.64 -12.48
CA LEU A 271 22.42 1.83 -11.28
C LEU A 271 21.47 0.63 -11.11
N THR A 272 21.58 -0.06 -9.97
CA THR A 272 20.62 -1.10 -9.59
C THR A 272 19.46 -0.49 -8.81
N ILE A 273 18.25 -0.61 -9.35
CA ILE A 273 17.00 -0.20 -8.68
C ILE A 273 16.01 -1.35 -8.68
N ASN A 274 15.22 -1.47 -7.61
CA ASN A 274 14.06 -2.36 -7.61
C ASN A 274 12.99 -1.81 -8.57
N TYR A 275 12.27 -2.70 -9.25
CA TYR A 275 11.14 -2.29 -10.08
C TYR A 275 10.03 -1.73 -9.19
N GLY A 276 9.73 -0.43 -9.30
CA GLY A 276 8.69 0.20 -8.46
C GLY A 276 7.28 -0.04 -8.96
N GLY A 277 7.12 -0.27 -10.27
CA GLY A 277 5.80 -0.47 -10.88
C GLY A 277 5.18 -1.85 -10.63
N SER A 278 5.98 -2.86 -10.27
CA SER A 278 5.55 -4.26 -10.17
C SER A 278 6.67 -5.13 -9.54
N SER A 279 6.49 -6.45 -9.58
CA SER A 279 7.56 -7.44 -9.34
C SER A 279 7.86 -7.79 -7.89
N ILE A 280 7.08 -7.30 -6.93
CA ILE A 280 7.01 -7.95 -5.62
C ILE A 280 6.21 -9.25 -5.78
N ALA A 281 6.77 -10.34 -5.28
CA ALA A 281 6.04 -11.56 -4.98
C ALA A 281 6.10 -11.84 -3.47
N MET A 282 4.96 -12.11 -2.85
CA MET A 282 4.84 -12.37 -1.41
C MET A 282 3.63 -13.27 -1.09
N TYR A 283 3.48 -13.69 0.17
CA TYR A 283 2.32 -14.45 0.61
C TYR A 283 1.06 -13.57 0.72
N PRO A 284 -0.14 -14.10 0.41
CA PRO A 284 -1.40 -13.36 0.60
C PRO A 284 -1.56 -12.84 2.02
N GLN A 285 -1.19 -13.63 3.03
CA GLN A 285 -1.24 -13.24 4.44
C GLN A 285 -0.32 -12.07 4.77
N ASP A 286 0.87 -11.99 4.15
CA ASP A 286 1.80 -10.87 4.35
C ASP A 286 1.29 -9.61 3.65
N LEU A 287 0.68 -9.74 2.46
CA LEU A 287 0.03 -8.61 1.79
C LEU A 287 -1.14 -8.08 2.64
N ALA A 288 -1.89 -8.97 3.31
CA ALA A 288 -2.97 -8.58 4.21
C ALA A 288 -2.46 -7.76 5.41
N LYS A 289 -1.21 -7.96 5.87
CA LYS A 289 -0.61 -7.11 6.92
C LYS A 289 -0.45 -5.66 6.46
N ILE A 290 -0.08 -5.45 5.19
CA ILE A 290 0.00 -4.11 4.60
C ILE A 290 -1.38 -3.44 4.56
N GLY A 291 -2.42 -4.18 4.16
CA GLY A 291 -3.80 -3.67 4.21
C GLY A 291 -4.25 -3.35 5.63
N TYR A 292 -3.89 -4.21 6.60
CA TYR A 292 -4.21 -4.01 8.01
C TYR A 292 -3.50 -2.79 8.62
N LEU A 293 -2.25 -2.54 8.24
CA LEU A 293 -1.53 -1.31 8.59
C LEU A 293 -2.30 -0.07 8.13
N CYS A 294 -2.75 -0.04 6.87
CA CYS A 294 -3.52 1.08 6.33
C CYS A 294 -4.87 1.25 7.05
N LEU A 295 -5.58 0.15 7.36
CA LEU A 295 -6.83 0.20 8.14
C LEU A 295 -6.65 0.75 9.55
N ASN A 296 -5.43 0.65 10.10
CA ASN A 296 -5.06 1.19 11.40
C ASN A 296 -4.30 2.54 11.28
N ASN A 297 -4.58 3.31 10.23
CA ASN A 297 -4.01 4.64 10.00
C ASN A 297 -2.48 4.68 10.10
N GLY A 298 -1.81 3.64 9.61
CA GLY A 298 -0.35 3.53 9.59
C GLY A 298 0.28 3.15 10.93
N THR A 299 -0.53 2.82 11.95
CA THR A 299 -0.04 2.32 13.24
C THR A 299 -0.01 0.79 13.26
N TRP A 300 1.09 0.23 13.78
CA TRP A 300 1.28 -1.18 14.02
C TRP A 300 1.75 -1.42 15.47
N ASP A 301 0.95 -2.13 16.26
CA ASP A 301 1.28 -2.49 17.65
C ASP A 301 1.77 -1.30 18.49
N GLY A 302 1.03 -0.19 18.41
CA GLY A 302 1.36 1.06 19.12
C GLY A 302 2.51 1.88 18.52
N THR A 303 3.13 1.42 17.44
CA THR A 303 4.19 2.14 16.72
C THR A 303 3.63 2.74 15.43
N GLN A 304 3.80 4.05 15.24
CA GLN A 304 3.46 4.69 13.97
C GLN A 304 4.54 4.35 12.94
N ILE A 305 4.18 3.56 11.93
CA ILE A 305 5.09 3.14 10.85
C ILE A 305 5.03 4.12 9.68
N VAL A 306 3.83 4.55 9.31
CA VAL A 306 3.55 5.54 8.25
C VAL A 306 2.67 6.60 8.88
N SER A 307 2.98 7.89 8.79
CA SER A 307 2.14 8.93 9.40
C SER A 307 0.67 8.84 8.97
N SER A 308 -0.26 9.12 9.90
CA SER A 308 -1.70 9.13 9.61
C SER A 308 -2.06 10.11 8.49
N ASP A 309 -1.37 11.24 8.45
CA ASP A 309 -1.56 12.30 7.46
C ASP A 309 -1.19 11.83 6.04
N TRP A 310 -0.31 10.84 5.89
CA TRP A 310 -0.01 10.22 4.61
C TRP A 310 -1.04 9.15 4.19
N ILE A 311 -1.70 8.54 5.18
CA ILE A 311 -2.72 7.51 4.94
C ILE A 311 -4.06 8.14 4.49
N GLU A 312 -4.39 9.34 4.96
CA GLU A 312 -5.58 10.11 4.59
C GLU A 312 -5.50 10.70 3.16
#